data_AF-A0A6G2S441-F1
#
_entry.id   AF-A0A6G2S441-F1
#
_cell.length_a   1.000
_cell.length_b   1.000
_cell.length_c   1.000
_cell.angle_alpha   90.00
_cell.angle_beta   90.00
_cell.angle_gamma   90.00
#
_symmetry.space_group_name_H-M   'P 1'
#
loop_
_entity.id
_entity.type
_entity.pdbx_description
1 polymer ?
#
loop_
_entity_poly.entity_id
_entity_poly.type
_entity_poly.pdbx_seq_one_letter_code
_entity_poly.pdbx_strand_id
1 'polypeptide(L)'
;MLNHGGEAFAQKRSPHRRLFPDAWDIVGGHVEPGETLLEALAREVEEETGWRLRHVRPLLGTTTWNGDDGAGLRHEADYLVDVEGDVDHPKPEWAKHSTYGWFGPENLDRLKENRGPGEFSIHDLIARAMQERPDRPGRS
;
A
#
# COMPACT_ATOMS: atom_id res chain seq x y z
N MET A 1 -5.76 -0.25 0.82
CA MET A 1 -7.02 -1.00 0.59
C MET A 1 -7.35 -1.79 1.84
N LEU A 2 -8.63 -1.95 2.19
CA LEU A 2 -9.07 -2.81 3.29
C LEU A 2 -10.00 -3.92 2.78
N ASN A 3 -9.89 -5.14 3.31
CA ASN A 3 -10.87 -6.20 3.06
C ASN A 3 -12.13 -6.02 3.93
N HIS A 4 -13.10 -6.94 3.82
CA HIS A 4 -14.32 -6.92 4.64
C HIS A 4 -14.05 -7.07 6.15
N GLY A 5 -12.96 -7.73 6.55
CA GLY A 5 -12.51 -7.79 7.95
C GLY A 5 -11.90 -6.48 8.47
N GLY A 6 -11.60 -5.55 7.57
CA GLY A 6 -10.89 -4.31 7.85
C GLY A 6 -9.38 -4.47 8.00
N GLU A 7 -8.83 -5.56 7.49
CA GLU A 7 -7.39 -5.77 7.38
C GLU A 7 -6.88 -5.07 6.12
N ALA A 8 -5.66 -4.54 6.18
CA ALA A 8 -5.05 -3.83 5.07
C ALA A 8 -4.23 -4.75 4.17
N PHE A 9 -4.34 -4.56 2.86
CA PHE A 9 -3.49 -5.26 1.90
C PHE A 9 -2.08 -4.65 1.88
N ALA A 10 -1.06 -5.50 1.95
CA ALA A 10 0.32 -5.15 1.66
C ALA A 10 1.03 -6.29 0.91
N GLN A 11 2.09 -5.95 0.21
CA GLN A 11 2.88 -6.87 -0.58
C GLN A 11 4.36 -6.78 -0.22
N LYS A 12 5.04 -7.92 -0.24
CA LYS A 12 6.47 -7.99 0.09
C LYS A 12 7.27 -7.81 -1.19
N ARG A 13 8.14 -6.81 -1.19
CA ARG A 13 9.02 -6.49 -2.30
C ARG A 13 10.00 -7.63 -2.55
N SER A 14 10.26 -7.94 -3.82
CA SER A 14 11.22 -8.97 -4.20
C SER A 14 12.64 -8.62 -3.69
N PRO A 15 13.49 -9.62 -3.38
CA PRO A 15 14.84 -9.41 -2.84
C PRO A 15 15.76 -8.66 -3.82
N HIS A 16 15.43 -8.66 -5.11
CA HIS A 16 16.18 -7.98 -6.17
C HIS A 16 15.74 -6.53 -6.39
N ARG A 17 14.76 -6.03 -5.63
CA ARG A 17 14.35 -4.63 -5.71
C ARG A 17 15.46 -3.74 -5.16
N ARG A 18 15.81 -2.72 -5.93
CA ARG A 18 16.88 -1.78 -5.55
C ARG A 18 16.55 -0.98 -4.29
N LEU A 19 15.32 -0.49 -4.19
CA LEU A 19 14.81 0.19 -3.00
C LEU A 19 14.01 -0.78 -2.15
N PHE A 20 14.37 -0.87 -0.88
CA PHE A 20 13.70 -1.65 0.16
C PHE A 20 13.49 -3.13 -0.21
N PRO A 21 14.54 -3.89 -0.55
CA PRO A 21 14.42 -5.32 -0.80
C PRO A 21 13.85 -6.05 0.42
N ASP A 22 12.99 -7.04 0.17
CA ASP A 22 12.32 -7.85 1.20
C ASP A 22 11.51 -7.06 2.24
N ALA A 23 11.22 -5.78 2.02
CA ALA A 23 10.32 -5.01 2.88
C ALA A 23 8.86 -5.17 2.44
N TRP A 24 7.93 -4.98 3.38
CA TRP A 24 6.51 -4.84 3.07
C TRP A 24 6.20 -3.43 2.58
N ASP A 25 5.31 -3.34 1.61
CA ASP A 25 4.95 -2.09 0.94
C ASP A 25 3.45 -2.08 0.61
N ILE A 26 2.91 -0.88 0.38
CA ILE A 26 1.58 -0.71 -0.19
C ILE A 26 1.63 -0.86 -1.72
N VAL A 27 0.47 -0.85 -2.36
CA VAL A 27 0.37 -0.76 -3.82
C VAL A 27 0.60 0.67 -4.26
N GLY A 28 1.44 0.85 -5.25
CA GLY A 28 1.74 2.18 -5.79
C GLY A 28 2.98 2.22 -6.65
N GLY A 29 3.10 3.30 -7.40
CA GLY A 29 4.20 3.52 -8.31
C GLY A 29 4.29 4.98 -8.75
N HIS A 30 5.06 5.21 -9.82
CA HIS A 30 5.30 6.58 -10.28
C HIS A 30 4.13 7.05 -11.14
N VAL A 31 3.85 8.35 -11.06
CA VAL A 31 2.98 9.02 -12.04
C VAL A 31 3.76 9.14 -13.35
N GLU A 32 3.22 8.57 -14.43
CA GLU A 32 3.86 8.63 -15.73
C GLU A 32 3.57 9.97 -16.45
N PRO A 33 4.40 10.37 -17.43
CA PRO A 33 4.15 11.58 -18.20
C PRO A 33 2.78 11.56 -18.88
N GLY A 34 1.94 12.54 -18.54
CA GLY A 34 0.59 12.67 -19.09
C GLY A 34 -0.51 12.05 -18.23
N GLU A 35 -0.17 11.37 -17.14
CA GLU A 35 -1.14 10.86 -16.16
C GLU A 35 -1.37 11.87 -15.02
N THR A 36 -2.60 11.87 -14.52
CA THR A 36 -2.94 12.42 -13.21
C THR A 36 -2.60 11.42 -12.09
N LEU A 37 -2.52 11.91 -10.84
CA LEU A 37 -2.31 11.05 -9.67
C LEU A 37 -3.35 9.92 -9.57
N LEU A 38 -4.61 10.19 -9.92
CA LEU A 38 -5.68 9.21 -9.82
C LEU A 38 -5.64 8.18 -10.95
N GLU A 39 -5.19 8.57 -12.14
CA GLU A 39 -4.96 7.64 -13.26
C GLU A 39 -3.81 6.68 -12.93
N ALA A 40 -2.69 7.21 -12.44
CA ALA A 40 -1.58 6.39 -11.97
C ALA A 40 -2.02 5.44 -10.84
N LEU A 41 -2.78 5.93 -9.86
CA LEU A 41 -3.32 5.10 -8.78
C LEU A 41 -4.21 3.96 -9.32
N ALA A 42 -5.08 4.25 -10.28
CA ALA A 42 -5.95 3.23 -10.88
C ALA A 42 -5.14 2.15 -11.63
N ARG A 43 -4.14 2.58 -12.42
CA ARG A 43 -3.25 1.69 -13.17
C ARG A 43 -2.44 0.79 -12.24
N GLU A 44 -1.79 1.36 -11.22
CA GLU A 44 -0.97 0.59 -10.27
C GLU A 44 -1.82 -0.42 -9.48
N VAL A 45 -3.05 -0.05 -9.09
CA VAL A 45 -3.99 -1.01 -8.48
C VAL A 45 -4.27 -2.19 -9.41
N GLU A 46 -4.53 -1.93 -10.68
CA GLU A 46 -4.80 -2.99 -11.66
C GLU A 46 -3.56 -3.87 -11.93
N GLU A 47 -2.39 -3.27 -12.14
CA GLU A 47 -1.15 -3.99 -12.44
C GLU A 47 -0.66 -4.84 -11.27
N GLU A 48 -0.71 -4.30 -10.05
CA GLU A 48 -0.11 -4.95 -8.88
C GLU A 48 -1.08 -5.85 -8.11
N THR A 49 -2.37 -5.86 -8.45
CA THR A 49 -3.34 -6.71 -7.75
C THR A 49 -4.34 -7.41 -8.67
N GLY A 50 -4.52 -6.95 -9.90
CA GLY A 50 -5.59 -7.38 -10.79
C GLY A 50 -6.98 -6.89 -10.38
N TRP A 51 -7.09 -6.00 -9.39
CA TRP A 51 -8.34 -5.37 -8.97
C TRP A 51 -8.55 -4.05 -9.70
N ARG A 52 -9.78 -3.53 -9.70
CA ARG A 52 -10.09 -2.22 -10.26
C ARG A 52 -10.37 -1.23 -9.16
N LEU A 53 -9.82 -0.03 -9.29
CA LEU A 53 -10.12 1.08 -8.40
C LEU A 53 -11.60 1.47 -8.55
N ARG A 54 -12.35 1.46 -7.44
CA ARG A 54 -13.77 1.83 -7.42
C ARG A 54 -13.99 3.22 -6.87
N HIS A 55 -13.46 3.50 -5.67
CA HIS A 55 -13.55 4.81 -5.05
C HIS A 55 -12.25 5.17 -4.35
N VAL A 56 -11.89 6.45 -4.46
CA VAL A 56 -10.79 7.04 -3.69
C VAL A 56 -11.38 7.69 -2.45
N ARG A 57 -10.96 7.23 -1.28
CA ARG A 57 -11.34 7.81 0.01
C ARG A 57 -10.44 9.03 0.29
N PRO A 58 -10.71 9.81 1.35
CA PRO A 58 -9.84 10.93 1.70
C PRO A 58 -8.37 10.52 1.81
N LEU A 59 -7.50 11.44 1.39
CA LEU A 59 -6.05 11.34 1.50
C LEU A 59 -5.64 11.00 2.94
N LEU A 60 -4.87 9.93 3.11
CA LEU A 60 -4.32 9.52 4.40
C LEU A 60 -3.12 10.39 4.78
N GLY A 61 -2.30 10.78 3.81
CA GLY A 61 -1.16 11.65 4.07
C GLY A 61 -0.38 11.98 2.82
N THR A 62 0.54 12.94 2.96
CA THR A 62 1.62 13.13 2.01
C THR A 62 2.95 12.99 2.72
N THR A 63 3.89 12.33 2.05
CA THR A 63 5.25 12.17 2.54
C THR A 63 6.23 12.67 1.48
N THR A 64 7.40 13.11 1.92
CA THR A 64 8.48 13.48 1.01
C THR A 64 9.76 12.80 1.48
N TRP A 65 10.43 12.10 0.57
CA TRP A 65 11.60 11.29 0.89
C TRP A 65 12.59 11.22 -0.27
N ASN A 66 13.84 10.87 0.03
CA ASN A 66 14.87 10.59 -0.97
C ASN A 66 15.21 9.10 -0.93
N GLY A 67 15.27 8.48 -2.10
CA GLY A 67 15.88 7.16 -2.22
C GLY A 67 17.40 7.27 -2.27
N ASP A 68 18.10 6.19 -1.95
CA ASP A 68 19.55 6.07 -2.16
C ASP A 68 19.93 5.82 -3.63
N ASP A 69 18.97 6.05 -4.52
CA ASP A 69 19.02 5.68 -5.91
C ASP A 69 19.45 6.77 -6.88
N GLY A 70 19.69 7.96 -6.37
CA GLY A 70 20.05 9.14 -7.16
C GLY A 70 18.89 9.72 -7.98
N ALA A 71 17.64 9.24 -7.79
CA ALA A 71 16.47 9.79 -8.47
C ALA A 71 15.94 11.09 -7.82
N GLY A 72 16.56 11.52 -6.71
CA GLY A 72 16.21 12.75 -6.02
C GLY A 72 14.96 12.65 -5.14
N LEU A 73 14.38 13.82 -4.88
CA LEU A 73 13.28 13.99 -3.95
C LEU A 73 11.98 13.46 -4.56
N ARG A 74 11.28 12.62 -3.80
CA ARG A 74 9.96 12.08 -4.14
C ARG A 74 8.89 12.72 -3.29
N HIS A 75 7.73 12.95 -3.90
CA HIS A 75 6.51 13.35 -3.24
C HIS A 75 5.51 12.22 -3.37
N GLU A 76 5.03 11.72 -2.24
CA GLU A 76 4.12 10.59 -2.15
C GLU A 76 2.80 11.07 -1.57
N ALA A 77 1.69 10.56 -2.12
CA ALA A 77 0.35 10.86 -1.67
C ALA A 77 -0.40 9.54 -1.45
N ASP A 78 -0.73 9.26 -0.19
CA ASP A 78 -1.28 7.99 0.23
C ASP A 78 -2.80 8.05 0.31
N TYR A 79 -3.47 7.13 -0.37
CA TYR A 79 -4.93 7.06 -0.40
C TYR A 79 -5.42 5.76 0.22
N LEU A 80 -6.48 5.86 1.02
CA LEU A 80 -7.35 4.72 1.24
C LEU A 80 -8.26 4.60 0.01
N VAL A 81 -8.42 3.39 -0.50
CA VAL A 81 -9.26 3.14 -1.68
C VAL A 81 -10.13 1.91 -1.50
N ASP A 82 -11.30 1.96 -2.12
CA ASP A 82 -12.19 0.83 -2.32
C ASP A 82 -11.91 0.24 -3.71
N VAL A 83 -11.90 -1.09 -3.80
CA VAL A 83 -11.62 -1.82 -5.04
C VAL A 83 -12.73 -2.80 -5.39
N GLU A 84 -12.78 -3.20 -6.65
CA GLU A 84 -13.63 -4.26 -7.18
C GLU A 84 -12.77 -5.41 -7.75
N GLY A 85 -13.10 -6.64 -7.39
CA GLY A 85 -12.38 -7.85 -7.81
C GLY A 85 -12.50 -8.98 -6.79
N ASP A 86 -11.82 -10.09 -7.07
CA ASP A 86 -11.65 -11.19 -6.11
C ASP A 86 -10.58 -10.80 -5.09
N VAL A 87 -11.01 -10.16 -4.00
CA VAL A 87 -10.10 -9.66 -2.95
C VAL A 87 -9.40 -10.77 -2.18
N ASP A 88 -9.97 -11.98 -2.20
CA ASP A 88 -9.36 -13.13 -1.54
C ASP A 88 -8.25 -13.76 -2.41
N HIS A 89 -8.25 -13.49 -3.73
CA HIS A 89 -7.26 -14.00 -4.68
C HIS A 89 -6.65 -12.87 -5.54
N PRO A 90 -5.83 -11.97 -4.95
CA PRO A 90 -5.09 -10.98 -5.72
C PRO A 90 -4.14 -11.65 -6.71
N LYS A 91 -3.82 -10.91 -7.78
CA LYS A 91 -2.87 -11.30 -8.82
C LYS A 91 -1.69 -10.32 -8.85
N PRO A 92 -0.73 -10.43 -7.91
CA PRO A 92 0.40 -9.52 -7.90
C PRO A 92 1.30 -9.66 -9.11
N GLU A 93 1.97 -8.56 -9.44
CA GLU A 93 3.09 -8.59 -10.36
C GLU A 93 4.29 -9.28 -9.68
N TRP A 94 4.36 -10.61 -9.81
CA TRP A 94 5.38 -11.46 -9.16
C TRP A 94 6.83 -11.13 -9.56
N ALA A 95 7.04 -10.39 -10.65
CA ALA A 95 8.37 -9.87 -10.99
C ALA A 95 8.85 -8.81 -9.98
N LYS A 96 7.93 -8.04 -9.39
CA LYS A 96 8.20 -6.98 -8.40
C LYS A 96 8.04 -7.45 -6.95
N HIS A 97 7.21 -8.47 -6.72
CA HIS A 97 6.79 -8.93 -5.39
C HIS A 97 7.00 -10.43 -5.17
N SER A 98 7.34 -10.81 -3.94
CA SER A 98 7.61 -12.21 -3.55
C SER A 98 6.45 -12.87 -2.80
N THR A 99 5.60 -12.08 -2.14
CA THR A 99 4.39 -12.53 -1.45
C THR A 99 3.47 -11.35 -1.15
N TYR A 100 2.27 -11.62 -0.63
CA TYR A 100 1.32 -10.61 -0.16
C TYR A 100 0.65 -11.07 1.14
N GLY A 101 -0.06 -10.15 1.78
CA GLY A 101 -0.80 -10.45 3.00
C GLY A 101 -1.85 -9.42 3.35
N TRP A 102 -2.77 -9.85 4.20
CA TRP A 102 -3.74 -9.00 4.88
C TRP A 102 -3.25 -8.73 6.31
N PHE A 103 -3.25 -7.46 6.69
CA PHE A 103 -2.68 -6.98 7.93
C PHE A 103 -3.75 -6.39 8.85
N GLY A 104 -3.95 -7.05 9.99
CA GLY A 104 -4.76 -6.61 11.10
C GLY A 104 -3.90 -6.22 12.31
N PRO A 105 -4.52 -5.76 13.42
CA PRO A 105 -3.80 -5.39 14.64
C PRO A 105 -2.87 -6.49 15.19
N GLU A 106 -3.20 -7.76 14.97
CA GLU A 106 -2.49 -8.93 15.48
C GLU A 106 -1.18 -9.25 14.74
N ASN A 107 -1.04 -8.82 13.49
CA ASN A 107 0.13 -9.11 12.66
C ASN A 107 0.80 -7.84 12.09
N LEU A 108 0.33 -6.66 12.50
CA LEU A 108 0.79 -5.36 12.01
C LEU A 108 2.30 -5.14 12.14
N ASP A 109 2.91 -5.63 13.23
CA ASP A 109 4.34 -5.50 13.49
C ASP A 109 5.22 -6.16 12.42
N ARG A 110 4.68 -7.12 11.66
CA ARG A 110 5.40 -7.73 10.52
C ARG A 110 5.73 -6.73 9.42
N LEU A 111 5.00 -5.61 9.31
CA LEU A 111 5.35 -4.53 8.38
C LEU A 111 6.70 -3.88 8.68
N LYS A 112 7.27 -4.10 9.88
CA LYS A 112 8.60 -3.63 10.28
C LYS A 112 9.72 -4.59 9.86
N GLU A 113 9.40 -5.76 9.30
CA GLU A 113 10.40 -6.69 8.75
C GLU A 113 11.31 -5.96 7.74
N ASN A 114 12.63 -6.13 7.88
CA ASN A 114 13.64 -5.52 7.02
C ASN A 114 13.61 -3.98 6.96
N ARG A 115 13.16 -3.32 8.04
CA ARG A 115 13.21 -1.87 8.22
C ARG A 115 14.21 -1.48 9.31
N GLY A 116 14.93 -0.38 9.10
CA GLY A 116 15.77 0.22 10.14
C GLY A 116 14.94 0.84 11.27
N PRO A 117 15.53 1.10 12.45
CA PRO A 117 14.87 1.84 13.51
C PRO A 117 14.35 3.20 13.02
N GLY A 118 13.05 3.46 13.17
CA GLY A 118 12.41 4.71 12.75
C GLY A 118 11.91 4.72 11.30
N GLU A 119 12.12 3.65 10.53
CA GLU A 119 11.67 3.54 9.13
C GLU A 119 10.32 2.81 9.01
N PHE A 120 9.36 3.20 9.84
CA PHE A 120 8.07 2.50 9.99
C PHE A 120 6.90 3.19 9.29
N SER A 121 7.17 4.00 8.25
CA SER A 121 6.14 4.78 7.54
C SER A 121 4.98 3.91 7.04
N ILE A 122 5.26 2.77 6.41
CA ILE A 122 4.24 1.83 5.91
C ILE A 122 3.41 1.24 7.05
N HIS A 123 4.06 0.87 8.15
CA HIS A 123 3.38 0.40 9.35
C HIS A 123 2.42 1.47 9.90
N ASP A 124 2.91 2.69 10.08
CA ASP A 124 2.14 3.78 10.67
C ASP A 124 0.98 4.24 9.76
N LEU A 125 1.20 4.22 8.43
CA LEU A 125 0.19 4.49 7.43
C LEU A 125 -0.95 3.45 7.49
N ILE A 126 -0.61 2.16 7.51
CA ILE A 126 -1.60 1.08 7.61
C ILE A 126 -2.32 1.14 8.97
N ALA A 127 -1.60 1.42 10.06
CA ALA A 127 -2.18 1.62 11.39
C ALA A 127 -3.25 2.73 11.39
N ARG A 128 -2.99 3.83 10.68
CA ARG A 128 -3.94 4.93 10.50
C ARG A 128 -5.11 4.52 9.62
N ALA A 129 -4.87 3.86 8.49
CA ALA A 129 -5.94 3.42 7.58
C ALA A 129 -6.97 2.52 8.28
N MET A 130 -6.53 1.64 9.19
CA MET A 130 -7.43 0.78 9.97
C MET A 130 -8.30 1.54 10.99
N GLN A 131 -7.91 2.76 11.38
CA GLN A 131 -8.69 3.63 12.28
C GLN A 131 -9.78 4.40 11.53
N GLU A 132 -9.58 4.68 10.23
CA GLU A 132 -10.51 5.40 9.35
C GLU A 132 -11.70 4.55 8.87
N ARG A 133 -11.93 3.36 9.49
CA ARG A 133 -13.05 2.49 9.12
C ARG A 133 -14.38 3.19 9.38
N PRO A 134 -15.28 3.27 8.39
CA PRO A 134 -16.52 4.03 8.53
C PRO A 134 -17.51 3.46 9.56
N ASP A 135 -17.45 2.18 9.96
CA ASP A 135 -18.39 1.64 10.95
C ASP A 135 -17.82 0.49 11.79
N ARG A 136 -17.74 0.73 13.10
CA ARG A 136 -17.98 -0.31 14.11
C ARG A 136 -19.45 -0.12 14.49
N PRO A 137 -20.38 -1.10 14.38
CA PRO A 137 -21.64 -0.96 15.08
C PRO A 137 -21.28 -0.75 16.55
N GLY A 138 -21.73 0.38 17.10
CA GLY A 138 -21.44 0.77 18.46
C GLY A 138 -21.68 -0.40 19.40
N ARG A 139 -20.80 -0.58 20.38
CA ARG A 139 -21.13 -1.35 21.56
C ARG A 139 -22.46 -0.81 22.09
N SER A 140 -23.53 -1.58 21.90
CA SER A 140 -24.76 -1.45 22.67
C SER A 140 -24.51 -1.99 24.07
#